data_AF-A0A257JG22-F1
#
_entry.id   AF-A0A257JG22-F1
#
_cell.length_a   1.000
_cell.length_b   1.000
_cell.length_c   1.000
_cell.angle_alpha   90.00
_cell.angle_beta   90.00
_cell.angle_gamma   90.00
#
_symmetry.space_group_name_H-M   'P 1'
#
loop_
_entity.id
_entity.type
_entity.pdbx_description
1 polymer ?
#
loop_
_entity_poly.entity_id
_entity_poly.type
_entity_poly.pdbx_seq_one_letter_code
_entity_poly.pdbx_strand_id
1 'polypeptide(L)'
;MSCSLQLEAIFARCKGAYSERTLSGYRNDLEQFQSWSQARHKEWLPASPATVAAFIDEETKCKALSTVKRRVEAVKFAHRMLDLPSPVANSEVKLALRRAMRSNRARP
;
A
#
# COMPACT_ATOMS: atom_id res chain seq x y z
N MET A 1 8.51 -12.13 13.90
CA MET A 1 8.06 -13.37 13.21
C MET A 1 6.67 -13.24 12.57
N SER A 2 5.80 -12.31 12.98
CA SER A 2 4.43 -12.22 12.45
C SER A 2 4.25 -11.63 11.03
N CYS A 3 5.26 -10.94 10.47
CA CYS A 3 5.10 -10.19 9.22
C CYS A 3 5.02 -11.04 7.94
N SER A 4 5.80 -12.13 7.83
CA SER A 4 5.76 -13.02 6.65
C SER A 4 4.43 -13.77 6.57
N LEU A 5 3.92 -14.20 7.74
CA LEU A 5 2.69 -14.99 7.86
C LEU A 5 1.45 -14.25 7.36
N GLN A 6 1.38 -12.93 7.61
CA GLN A 6 0.27 -12.10 7.15
C GLN A 6 0.23 -11.99 5.61
N LEU A 7 1.39 -11.88 4.97
CA LEU A 7 1.48 -11.79 3.52
C LEU A 7 1.11 -13.13 2.86
N GLU A 8 1.62 -14.24 3.38
CA GLU A 8 1.28 -15.58 2.94
C GLU A 8 -0.22 -15.88 3.10
N ALA A 9 -0.84 -15.47 4.21
CA ALA A 9 -2.28 -15.63 4.44
C ALA A 9 -3.14 -14.91 3.38
N ILE A 10 -2.75 -13.68 2.99
CA ILE A 10 -3.41 -12.93 1.92
C ILE A 10 -3.36 -13.73 0.61
N PHE A 11 -2.17 -14.18 0.20
CA PHE A 11 -2.00 -14.86 -1.09
C PHE A 11 -2.58 -16.27 -1.12
N ALA A 12 -2.63 -16.97 0.02
CA ALA A 12 -3.29 -18.26 0.14
C ALA A 12 -4.79 -18.16 -0.19
N ARG A 13 -5.49 -17.12 0.30
CA ARG A 13 -6.91 -16.86 -0.01
C ARG A 13 -7.15 -16.54 -1.48
N CYS A 14 -6.15 -16.05 -2.20
CA CYS A 14 -6.26 -15.64 -3.59
C CYS A 14 -5.91 -16.75 -4.60
N LYS A 15 -5.38 -17.88 -4.13
CA LYS A 15 -4.97 -19.00 -4.98
C LYS A 15 -6.18 -19.51 -5.78
N GLY A 16 -6.03 -19.57 -7.12
CA GLY A 16 -7.09 -19.99 -8.04
C GLY A 16 -8.12 -18.92 -8.40
N ALA A 17 -8.14 -17.77 -7.70
CA ALA A 17 -9.06 -16.66 -7.98
C ALA A 17 -8.42 -15.53 -8.82
N TYR A 18 -7.09 -15.44 -8.84
CA TYR A 18 -6.33 -14.42 -9.57
C TYR A 18 -5.19 -15.04 -10.37
N SER A 19 -4.77 -14.35 -11.43
CA SER A 19 -3.59 -14.75 -12.20
C SER A 19 -2.30 -14.59 -11.39
N GLU A 20 -1.30 -15.44 -11.65
CA GLU A 20 0.02 -15.36 -11.00
C GLU A 20 0.69 -14.01 -11.21
N ARG A 21 0.53 -13.42 -12.39
CA ARG A 21 1.06 -12.08 -12.72
C ARG A 21 0.45 -11.00 -11.82
N THR A 22 -0.86 -11.09 -11.59
CA THR A 22 -1.57 -10.16 -10.68
C THR A 22 -1.07 -10.32 -9.24
N LEU A 23 -0.93 -11.55 -8.76
CA LEU A 23 -0.47 -11.83 -7.40
C LEU A 23 0.98 -11.41 -7.17
N SER A 24 1.87 -11.65 -8.15
CA SER A 24 3.27 -11.20 -8.10
C SER A 24 3.37 -9.67 -8.02
N GLY A 25 2.55 -8.95 -8.81
CA GLY A 25 2.49 -7.49 -8.75
C GLY A 25 2.05 -6.97 -7.38
N TYR A 26 1.01 -7.54 -6.80
CA TYR A 26 0.56 -7.18 -5.45
C TYR A 26 1.59 -7.53 -4.38
N ARG A 27 2.27 -8.68 -4.50
CA ARG A 27 3.29 -9.12 -3.54
C ARG A 27 4.41 -8.10 -3.45
N ASN A 28 5.01 -7.76 -4.58
CA ASN A 28 6.09 -6.79 -4.63
C ASN A 28 5.66 -5.42 -4.06
N ASP A 29 4.44 -4.97 -4.36
CA ASP A 29 3.96 -3.69 -3.81
C ASP A 29 3.73 -3.72 -2.30
N LEU A 30 3.21 -4.82 -1.79
CA LEU A 30 2.99 -5.02 -0.35
C LEU A 30 4.31 -5.16 0.40
N GLU A 31 5.30 -5.87 -0.15
CA GLU A 31 6.64 -5.98 0.43
C GLU A 31 7.33 -4.62 0.53
N GLN A 32 7.17 -3.76 -0.48
CA GLN A 32 7.68 -2.39 -0.46
C GLN A 32 7.02 -1.54 0.64
N PHE A 33 5.70 -1.64 0.82
CA PHE A 33 4.99 -0.94 1.88
C PHE A 33 5.33 -1.49 3.27
N GLN A 34 5.42 -2.82 3.41
CA GLN A 34 5.79 -3.50 4.63
C GLN A 34 7.19 -3.07 5.08
N SER A 35 8.18 -3.15 4.19
CA SER A 35 9.56 -2.75 4.49
C SER A 35 9.65 -1.28 4.91
N TRP A 36 8.94 -0.39 4.20
CA TRP A 36 8.88 1.03 4.54
C TRP A 36 8.28 1.27 5.93
N SER A 37 7.20 0.54 6.27
CA SER A 37 6.50 0.66 7.55
C SER A 37 7.36 0.15 8.70
N GLN A 38 7.99 -1.02 8.53
CA GLN A 38 8.89 -1.62 9.52
C GLN A 38 10.09 -0.71 9.82
N ALA A 39 10.71 -0.14 8.80
CA ALA A 39 11.82 0.81 8.95
C ALA A 39 11.45 2.07 9.77
N ARG A 40 10.15 2.33 9.95
CA ARG A 40 9.60 3.46 10.73
C ARG A 40 8.90 3.01 12.01
N HIS A 41 9.04 1.74 12.40
CA HIS A 41 8.33 1.15 13.53
C HIS A 41 6.80 1.34 13.46
N LYS A 42 6.25 1.32 12.24
CA LYS A 42 4.81 1.41 11.97
C LYS A 42 4.25 0.05 11.61
N GLU A 43 3.00 -0.19 11.99
CA GLU A 43 2.26 -1.36 11.54
C GLU A 43 1.85 -1.20 10.08
N TRP A 44 2.22 -2.18 9.26
CA TRP A 44 1.77 -2.26 7.87
C TRP A 44 0.37 -2.90 7.76
N LEU A 45 -0.07 -3.64 8.79
CA LEU A 45 -1.34 -4.36 8.79
C LEU A 45 -1.80 -4.71 10.22
N PRO A 46 -2.97 -4.22 10.67
CA PRO A 46 -3.79 -3.18 10.03
C PRO A 46 -3.02 -1.85 9.95
N ALA A 47 -2.94 -1.24 8.76
CA ALA A 47 -2.31 0.06 8.62
C ALA A 47 -3.28 1.16 9.05
N SER A 48 -2.79 2.12 9.84
CA SER A 48 -3.56 3.33 10.10
C SER A 48 -3.63 4.23 8.85
N PRO A 49 -4.70 5.04 8.69
CA PRO A 49 -4.77 6.05 7.63
C PRO A 49 -3.54 6.99 7.61
N ALA A 50 -3.07 7.39 8.78
CA ALA A 50 -1.89 8.24 8.93
C ALA A 50 -0.60 7.58 8.42
N THR A 51 -0.43 6.27 8.65
CA THR A 51 0.70 5.50 8.10
C THR A 51 0.66 5.48 6.58
N VAL A 52 -0.50 5.24 5.97
CA VAL A 52 -0.66 5.23 4.51
C VAL A 52 -0.45 6.63 3.91
N ALA A 53 -0.94 7.67 4.57
CA ALA A 53 -0.73 9.06 4.14
C ALA A 53 0.76 9.44 4.16
N ALA A 54 1.47 9.11 5.25
CA ALA A 54 2.91 9.35 5.36
C ALA A 54 3.70 8.57 4.31
N PHE A 55 3.30 7.33 3.99
CA PHE A 55 3.91 6.55 2.92
C PHE A 55 3.77 7.23 1.56
N ILE A 56 2.58 7.75 1.24
CA ILE A 56 2.34 8.49 0.00
C ILE A 56 3.22 9.74 -0.06
N ASP A 57 3.21 10.56 0.99
CA ASP A 57 3.96 11.81 1.03
C ASP A 57 5.47 11.58 0.90
N GLU A 58 5.98 10.44 1.36
CA GLU A 58 7.40 10.11 1.23
C GLU A 58 7.77 9.47 -0.11
N GLU A 59 7.05 8.44 -0.55
CA GLU A 59 7.37 7.73 -1.79
C GLU A 59 7.28 8.63 -3.02
N THR A 60 6.35 9.61 -3.00
CA THR A 60 6.17 10.55 -4.11
C THR A 60 7.32 11.53 -4.28
N LYS A 61 8.27 11.59 -3.34
CA LYS A 61 9.52 12.35 -3.49
C LYS A 61 10.44 11.73 -4.55
N CYS A 62 10.43 10.40 -4.66
CA CYS A 62 11.39 9.65 -5.48
C CYS A 62 10.73 8.73 -6.52
N LYS A 63 9.41 8.50 -6.45
CA LYS A 63 8.67 7.60 -7.35
C LYS A 63 7.55 8.35 -8.08
N ALA A 64 7.26 7.90 -9.30
CA ALA A 64 6.14 8.39 -10.08
C ALA A 64 4.80 8.13 -9.35
N LEU A 65 3.85 9.06 -9.52
CA LEU A 65 2.53 8.97 -8.88
C LEU A 65 1.76 7.69 -9.24
N SER A 66 1.93 7.18 -10.47
CA SER A 66 1.33 5.91 -10.92
C SER A 66 1.81 4.73 -10.06
N THR A 67 3.11 4.67 -9.76
CA THR A 67 3.70 3.66 -8.88
C THR A 67 3.12 3.75 -7.47
N VAL A 68 3.02 4.96 -6.92
CA VAL A 68 2.50 5.14 -5.55
C VAL A 68 1.02 4.76 -5.47
N LYS A 69 0.20 5.17 -6.45
CA LYS A 69 -1.22 4.75 -6.52
C LYS A 69 -1.38 3.24 -6.59
N ARG A 70 -0.57 2.57 -7.41
CA ARG A 70 -0.58 1.10 -7.53
C ARG A 70 -0.28 0.43 -6.18
N ARG A 71 0.72 0.93 -5.45
CA ARG A 71 1.03 0.46 -4.09
C ARG A 71 -0.08 0.74 -3.08
N VAL A 72 -0.73 1.89 -3.15
CA VAL A 72 -1.89 2.21 -2.29
C VAL A 72 -3.07 1.26 -2.55
N GLU A 73 -3.35 0.91 -3.81
CA GLU A 73 -4.36 -0.11 -4.12
C GLU A 73 -3.95 -1.49 -3.61
N ALA A 74 -2.65 -1.82 -3.61
CA ALA A 74 -2.15 -3.04 -2.97
C ALA A 74 -2.45 -3.07 -1.46
N VAL A 75 -2.21 -1.96 -0.74
CA VAL A 75 -2.55 -1.85 0.69
C VAL A 75 -4.04 -2.06 0.94
N LYS A 76 -4.89 -1.46 0.09
CA LYS A 76 -6.35 -1.65 0.15
C LYS A 76 -6.75 -3.10 -0.14
N PHE A 77 -6.09 -3.76 -1.09
CA PHE A 77 -6.28 -5.17 -1.40
C PHE A 77 -5.94 -6.05 -0.21
N ALA A 78 -4.80 -5.84 0.45
CA ALA A 78 -4.41 -6.58 1.66
C ALA A 78 -5.46 -6.48 2.78
N HIS A 79 -5.96 -5.28 3.06
CA HIS A 79 -7.01 -5.08 4.07
C HIS A 79 -8.29 -5.83 3.68
N ARG A 80 -8.70 -5.74 2.41
CA ARG A 80 -9.88 -6.48 1.91
C ARG A 80 -9.71 -7.99 2.04
N MET A 81 -8.54 -8.54 1.72
CA MET A 81 -8.26 -9.98 1.81
C MET A 81 -8.14 -10.49 3.25
N LEU A 82 -8.17 -9.61 4.25
CA LEU A 82 -8.24 -9.95 5.66
C LEU A 82 -9.53 -9.46 6.32
N ASP A 83 -10.50 -9.00 5.53
CA ASP A 83 -11.78 -8.48 6.00
C ASP A 83 -11.62 -7.31 6.99
N LEU A 84 -10.55 -6.52 6.82
CA LEU A 84 -10.21 -5.36 7.62
C LEU A 84 -10.77 -4.06 6.99
N PRO A 85 -11.07 -3.04 7.81
CA PRO A 85 -11.43 -1.71 7.31
C PRO A 85 -10.33 -1.14 6.41
N SER A 86 -10.71 -0.57 5.26
CA SER A 86 -9.73 0.00 4.35
C SER A 86 -9.25 1.38 4.82
N PRO A 87 -7.94 1.57 5.09
CA PRO A 87 -7.40 2.89 5.46
C PRO A 87 -7.45 3.89 4.29
N VAL A 88 -7.53 3.40 3.05
CA VAL A 88 -7.48 4.21 1.82
C VAL A 88 -8.75 5.05 1.62
N ALA A 89 -9.88 4.64 2.21
CA ALA A 89 -11.13 5.41 2.13
C ALA A 89 -11.11 6.68 2.99
N ASN A 90 -10.19 6.77 3.96
CA ASN A 90 -10.08 7.88 4.89
C ASN A 90 -9.69 9.19 4.18
N SER A 91 -10.19 10.31 4.69
CA SER A 91 -9.90 11.65 4.14
C SER A 91 -8.42 11.99 4.14
N GLU A 92 -7.66 11.54 5.14
CA GLU A 92 -6.22 11.78 5.26
C GLU A 92 -5.44 11.21 4.08
N VAL A 93 -5.72 9.96 3.71
CA VAL A 93 -5.10 9.29 2.54
C VAL A 93 -5.52 9.98 1.24
N LYS A 94 -6.79 10.36 1.11
CA LYS A 94 -7.29 11.11 -0.05
C LYS A 94 -6.60 12.46 -0.20
N LEU A 95 -6.34 13.16 0.91
CA LEU A 95 -5.62 14.44 0.91
C LEU A 95 -4.15 14.26 0.53
N ALA A 96 -3.47 13.22 1.02
CA ALA A 96 -2.09 12.90 0.62
C ALA A 96 -1.98 12.65 -0.89
N LEU A 97 -2.87 11.83 -1.47
CA LEU A 97 -2.92 11.61 -2.93
C LEU A 97 -3.16 12.91 -3.72
N ARG A 98 -4.02 13.80 -3.21
CA ARG A 98 -4.28 15.11 -3.82
C ARG A 98 -3.04 16.02 -3.79
N ARG A 99 -2.31 16.04 -2.66
CA ARG A 99 -1.04 16.78 -2.56
C ARG A 99 -0.03 16.25 -3.58
N ALA A 100 0.17 14.94 -3.60
CA ALA A 100 1.09 14.29 -4.54
C ALA A 100 0.75 14.57 -6.02
N MET A 101 -0.54 14.57 -6.38
CA MET A 101 -1.00 14.92 -7.72
C MET A 101 -0.60 16.33 -8.12
N ARG A 102 -0.69 17.30 -7.20
CA ARG A 102 -0.31 18.69 -7.47
C ARG A 102 1.19 18.83 -7.64
N SER A 103 1.98 18.21 -6.77
CA SER A 103 3.45 18.26 -6.86
C SER A 103 3.99 17.60 -8.13
N ASN A 104 3.37 16.50 -8.59
CA ASN A 104 3.81 15.79 -9.79
C ASN A 104 3.54 16.58 -11.10
N ARG A 105 2.55 17.48 -11.13
CA ARG A 105 2.27 18.35 -12.29
C ARG A 105 3.24 19.52 -12.40
N ALA A 106 3.95 19.84 -11.34
CA ALA A 106 4.88 20.97 -11.28
C ALA A 106 6.32 20.60 -11.69
N ARG A 107 6.60 19.33 -12.01
CA ARG A 107 7.93 18.88 -12.45
C ARG A 107 8.03 19.01 -13.98
N PRO A 108 8.97 19.82 -14.52
CA PRO A 108 9.18 20.01 -15.96
C PRO A 108 9.50 18.72 -16.71
#